data_AF-A0A920NIP2-F1
#
_entry.id   AF-A0A920NIP2-F1
#
_cell.length_a   1.000
_cell.length_b   1.000
_cell.length_c   1.000
_cell.angle_alpha   90.00
_cell.angle_beta   90.00
_cell.angle_gamma   90.00
#
_symmetry.space_group_name_H-M   'P 1'
#
loop_
_entity.id
_entity.type
_entity.pdbx_description
1 polymer ?
#
loop_
_entity_poly.entity_id
_entity_poly.type
_entity_poly.pdbx_seq_one_letter_code
_entity_poly.pdbx_strand_id
1 'polypeptide(L)'
;MYKIVIMKTKLGKLKGRIFSKNHDRGAPPGQFVTEKFPVLTFGETPKIDIAQWNLKLFGLTQKDIILKWDNIMGLKRVSIEAEFHCVTQWSRL
;
A
#
# COMPACT_ATOMS: atom_id res chain seq x y z
N MET A 1 6.13 -16.61 17.58
CA MET A 1 4.95 -15.90 18.12
C MET A 1 5.02 -14.45 17.63
N TYR A 2 4.42 -14.18 16.46
CA TYR A 2 4.51 -12.85 15.84
C TYR A 2 3.56 -11.90 16.57
N LYS A 3 4.13 -10.91 17.26
CA LYS A 3 3.37 -9.87 17.96
C LYS A 3 2.88 -8.88 16.91
N ILE A 4 1.58 -8.92 16.58
CA ILE A 4 0.92 -7.85 15.85
C ILE A 4 0.97 -6.61 16.75
N VAL A 5 1.90 -5.71 16.49
CA VAL A 5 1.92 -4.40 17.13
C VAL A 5 0.93 -3.52 16.37
N ILE A 6 -0.32 -3.48 16.85
CA ILE A 6 -1.26 -2.44 16.44
C ILE A 6 -0.66 -1.13 16.94
N MET A 7 -0.13 -0.30 16.03
CA MET A 7 0.27 1.08 16.32
C MET A 7 -0.97 1.89 16.70
N LYS A 8 -1.40 1.77 17.96
CA LYS A 8 -2.29 2.72 18.62
C LYS A 8 -1.46 3.89 19.12
N THR A 9 -0.95 4.74 18.24
CA THR A 9 -0.61 6.11 18.64
C THR A 9 -0.48 7.03 17.43
N LYS A 10 -1.45 7.94 17.35
CA LYS A 10 -1.53 9.10 16.46
C LYS A 10 -1.72 8.78 14.97
N LEU A 11 -2.93 8.32 14.63
CA LEU A 11 -3.73 9.11 13.71
C LEU A 11 -3.69 10.55 14.26
N GLY A 12 -2.76 11.36 13.75
CA GLY A 12 -2.72 12.78 14.04
C GLY A 12 -4.14 13.27 13.91
N LYS A 13 -4.68 13.85 14.99
CA LYS A 13 -6.08 14.25 15.11
C LYS A 13 -6.56 14.70 13.73
N LEU A 14 -7.42 13.89 13.09
CA LEU A 14 -8.09 14.23 11.84
C LEU A 14 -9.09 15.33 12.20
N LYS A 15 -8.55 16.50 12.52
CA LYS A 15 -9.26 17.72 12.87
C LYS A 15 -9.79 18.27 11.57
N GLY A 16 -11.05 17.93 11.31
CA GLY A 16 -11.91 18.68 10.40
C GLY A 16 -11.67 18.41 8.92
N ARG A 17 -12.67 17.75 8.32
CA ARG A 17 -13.12 17.97 6.94
C ARG A 17 -12.16 17.59 5.81
N ILE A 18 -11.99 16.29 5.56
CA ILE A 18 -12.13 15.69 4.21
C ILE A 18 -12.66 14.25 4.36
N PHE A 19 -13.71 14.05 5.15
CA PHE A 19 -14.50 12.81 5.08
C PHE A 19 -15.76 13.17 4.34
N SER A 20 -15.89 12.68 3.11
CA SER A 20 -17.17 12.69 2.43
C SER A 20 -18.13 11.91 3.33
N LYS A 21 -19.19 12.57 3.78
CA LYS A 21 -20.26 11.98 4.61
C LYS A 21 -21.01 10.84 3.92
N ASN A 22 -20.67 10.53 2.66
CA ASN A 22 -21.22 9.42 1.91
C ASN A 22 -20.53 8.13 2.35
N HIS A 23 -21.08 7.49 3.38
CA HIS A 23 -20.81 6.10 3.76
C HIS A 23 -21.19 5.10 2.65
N ASP A 24 -21.78 5.57 1.55
CA ASP A 24 -22.60 4.76 0.65
C ASP A 24 -22.14 4.82 -0.82
N ARG A 25 -20.86 5.10 -1.06
CA ARG A 25 -20.28 5.07 -2.42
C ARG A 25 -19.88 3.66 -2.89
N GLY A 26 -20.36 2.60 -2.23
CA GLY A 26 -19.93 1.22 -2.52
C GLY A 26 -18.67 0.78 -1.75
N ALA A 27 -18.20 1.58 -0.79
CA ALA A 27 -17.09 1.16 0.07
C ALA A 27 -17.48 -0.04 0.94
N PRO A 28 -16.54 -0.95 1.25
CA PRO A 28 -16.80 -2.06 2.16
C PRO A 28 -17.29 -1.58 3.54
N PRO A 29 -18.10 -2.39 4.24
CA PRO A 29 -18.64 -2.02 5.55
C PRO A 29 -17.55 -1.56 6.54
N GLY A 30 -17.79 -0.44 7.21
CA GLY A 30 -16.87 0.11 8.22
C GLY A 30 -15.67 0.88 7.65
N GLN A 31 -15.64 1.16 6.35
CA GLN A 31 -14.63 1.99 5.70
C GLN A 31 -15.12 3.45 5.54
N PHE A 32 -14.22 4.42 5.71
CA PHE A 32 -14.47 5.82 5.33
C PHE A 32 -13.82 6.16 3.99
N VAL A 33 -14.52 6.88 3.12
CA VAL A 33 -13.99 7.29 1.81
C VAL A 33 -13.11 8.53 1.95
N THR A 34 -11.94 8.49 1.34
CA THR A 34 -10.94 9.57 1.32
C THR A 34 -10.70 10.07 -0.10
N GLU A 35 -10.42 11.36 -0.26
CA GLU A 35 -10.04 11.95 -1.56
C GLU A 35 -8.54 11.81 -1.85
N LYS A 36 -7.72 11.64 -0.80
CA LYS A 36 -6.26 11.58 -0.87
C LYS A 36 -5.75 10.32 -0.20
N PHE A 37 -4.66 9.75 -0.73
CA PHE A 37 -3.97 8.65 -0.08
C PHE A 37 -3.33 9.12 1.23
N PRO A 38 -3.66 8.51 2.38
CA PRO A 38 -2.96 8.79 3.63
C PRO A 38 -1.52 8.25 3.56
N VAL A 39 -0.60 8.98 4.19
CA VAL A 39 0.78 8.49 4.35
C VAL A 39 0.83 7.59 5.58
N LEU A 40 1.18 6.33 5.36
CA LEU A 40 1.34 5.31 6.41
C LEU A 40 2.74 4.73 6.29
N THR A 41 3.54 4.85 7.35
CA THR A 41 4.90 4.30 7.39
C THR A 41 5.01 3.41 8.61
N PHE A 42 5.44 2.17 8.39
CA PHE A 42 5.81 1.25 9.45
C PHE A 42 7.33 1.10 9.46
N GLY A 43 7.97 1.57 10.52
CA GLY A 43 9.43 1.53 10.66
C GLY A 43 10.16 2.69 9.97
N GLU A 44 11.46 2.56 9.85
CA GLU A 44 12.33 3.55 9.21
C GLU A 44 12.24 3.47 7.67
N THR A 45 12.46 4.60 7.00
CA THR A 45 12.52 4.60 5.53
C THR A 45 13.83 3.94 5.07
N PRO A 46 13.76 2.87 4.26
CA PRO A 46 14.97 2.19 3.81
C PRO A 46 15.78 3.08 2.87
N LYS A 47 17.10 3.07 3.03
CA LYS A 47 18.04 3.61 2.03
C LYS A 47 18.30 2.52 0.99
N ILE A 48 17.88 2.76 -0.25
CA ILE A 48 17.97 1.78 -1.33
C ILE A 48 19.03 2.24 -2.33
N ASP A 49 20.05 1.41 -2.56
CA ASP A 49 20.94 1.52 -3.72
C ASP A 49 20.34 0.73 -4.88
N ILE A 50 19.88 1.44 -5.90
CA ILE A 50 19.23 0.86 -7.07
C ILE A 50 20.19 -0.05 -7.85
N ALA A 51 21.50 0.21 -7.83
CA ALA A 51 22.49 -0.61 -8.53
C ALA A 51 22.62 -2.02 -7.92
N GLN A 52 22.29 -2.17 -6.64
CA GLN A 52 22.35 -3.44 -5.90
C GLN A 52 20.96 -4.06 -5.67
N TRP A 53 19.89 -3.38 -6.08
CA TRP A 53 18.52 -3.82 -5.84
C TRP A 53 18.15 -5.03 -6.71
N ASN A 54 17.43 -5.98 -6.11
CA ASN A 54 16.94 -7.18 -6.79
C ASN A 54 15.52 -7.54 -6.31
N LEU A 55 14.64 -7.93 -7.24
CA LEU A 55 13.40 -8.65 -6.95
C LEU A 55 13.63 -10.14 -7.16
N LYS A 56 13.49 -10.92 -6.09
CA LYS A 56 13.58 -12.38 -6.13
C LYS A 56 12.19 -12.99 -6.18
N LEU A 57 11.90 -13.78 -7.21
CA LEU A 57 10.71 -14.62 -7.34
C LEU A 57 11.13 -16.07 -7.06
N PHE A 58 10.56 -16.70 -6.04
CA PHE A 58 10.99 -18.02 -5.54
C PHE A 58 9.81 -18.78 -4.93
N GLY A 59 10.02 -20.07 -4.61
CA GLY A 59 9.00 -20.93 -4.02
C GLY A 59 8.49 -21.97 -5.01
N LEU A 60 7.17 -22.06 -5.21
CA LEU A 60 6.54 -22.99 -6.18
C LEU A 60 6.68 -22.46 -7.62
N THR A 61 7.92 -22.30 -8.06
CA THR A 61 8.31 -21.84 -9.40
C THR A 61 9.21 -22.91 -10.03
N GLN A 62 9.25 -23.00 -11.36
CA GLN A 62 10.14 -23.96 -12.02
C GLN A 62 11.62 -23.69 -11.68
N LYS A 63 11.99 -22.40 -11.59
CA LYS A 63 13.31 -21.91 -11.18
C LYS A 63 13.14 -20.55 -10.50
N ASP A 64 13.97 -20.28 -9.50
CA ASP A 64 14.07 -18.95 -8.90
C ASP A 64 14.50 -17.92 -9.96
N ILE A 65 13.86 -16.76 -9.96
CA ILE A 65 14.14 -15.65 -10.88
C ILE A 65 14.64 -14.46 -10.06
N ILE A 66 15.70 -13.82 -10.53
CA ILE A 66 16.20 -12.56 -9.98
C ILE A 66 16.07 -11.49 -11.06
N LEU A 67 15.29 -10.45 -10.78
CA LEU A 67 15.10 -9.30 -11.67
C LEU A 67 15.81 -8.09 -11.07
N LYS A 68 16.76 -7.51 -11.82
CA LYS A 68 17.35 -6.21 -11.51
C LYS A 68 16.35 -5.10 -11.83
N TRP A 69 16.64 -3.89 -11.37
CA TRP A 69 15.81 -2.72 -11.62
C TRP A 69 15.48 -2.51 -13.11
N ASP A 70 16.50 -2.57 -13.97
CA ASP A 70 16.33 -2.37 -15.42
C ASP A 70 15.47 -3.45 -16.07
N ASN A 71 15.49 -4.69 -15.53
CA ASN A 71 14.61 -5.75 -16.02
C ASN A 71 13.14 -5.41 -15.76
N ILE A 72 12.82 -4.89 -14.57
CA ILE A 72 11.47 -4.45 -14.22
C ILE A 72 11.05 -3.25 -15.06
N MET A 73 11.95 -2.27 -15.23
CA MET A 73 11.65 -1.05 -15.98
C MET A 73 11.53 -1.29 -17.49
N GLY A 74 12.07 -2.39 -18.01
CA GLY A 74 11.88 -2.84 -19.39
C GLY A 74 10.56 -3.59 -19.65
N LEU A 75 9.81 -3.97 -18.62
CA LEU A 75 8.53 -4.66 -18.79
C LEU A 75 7.47 -3.75 -19.40
N LYS A 76 6.53 -4.34 -20.15
CA LYS A 76 5.35 -3.65 -20.66
C LYS A 76 4.56 -3.08 -19.48
N ARG A 77 4.32 -1.76 -19.50
CA ARG A 77 3.49 -1.08 -18.50
C ARG A 77 2.04 -1.11 -18.94
N VAL A 78 1.15 -1.31 -17.98
CA VAL A 78 -0.31 -1.18 -18.15
C VAL A 78 -0.83 -0.25 -17.06
N SER A 79 -1.85 0.53 -17.38
CA SER A 79 -2.55 1.36 -16.39
C SER A 79 -3.82 0.64 -15.96
N ILE A 80 -4.02 0.52 -14.66
CA ILE A 80 -5.20 -0.10 -14.05
C ILE A 80 -5.78 0.93 -13.09
N GLU A 81 -7.04 1.26 -13.27
CA GLU A 81 -7.83 2.03 -12.32
C GLU A 81 -8.68 1.06 -11.51
N ALA A 82 -8.51 1.07 -10.19
CA ALA A 82 -9.18 0.17 -9.27
C ALA A 82 -9.34 0.84 -7.91
N GLU A 83 -10.42 0.47 -7.22
CA GLU A 83 -10.68 0.90 -5.86
C GLU A 83 -9.64 0.31 -4.89
N PHE A 84 -9.27 1.09 -3.88
CA PHE A 84 -8.32 0.69 -2.85
C PHE A 84 -9.00 0.72 -1.48
N HIS A 85 -8.97 -0.40 -0.75
CA HIS A 85 -9.53 -0.50 0.60
C HIS A 85 -8.46 -0.97 1.57
N CYS A 86 -8.24 -0.22 2.65
CA CYS A 86 -7.24 -0.55 3.65
C CYS A 86 -7.87 -1.22 4.87
N VAL A 87 -7.18 -2.21 5.43
CA VAL A 87 -7.56 -2.83 6.72
C VAL A 87 -7.54 -1.83 7.89
N THR A 88 -6.93 -0.65 7.71
CA THR A 88 -6.98 0.47 8.66
C THR A 88 -8.18 1.40 8.46
N GLN A 89 -9.26 0.88 7.85
CA GLN A 89 -10.61 1.46 7.76
C GLN A 89 -10.80 2.64 6.81
N TRP A 90 -9.94 2.82 5.81
CA TRP A 90 -10.15 3.85 4.76
C TRP A 90 -10.18 3.27 3.35
N SER A 91 -10.96 3.90 2.48
CA SER A 91 -11.07 3.56 1.07
C SER A 91 -10.80 4.76 0.15
N ARG A 92 -10.26 4.50 -1.03
CA ARG A 92 -10.23 5.42 -2.18
C ARG A 92 -10.94 4.71 -3.32
N LEU A 93 -12.05 5.30 -3.74
CA LEU A 93 -12.89 4.81 -4.83
C LEU A 93 -12.56 5.58 -6.10
#